data_AF-A0A2G6PXC5-F1
#
_entry.id   AF-A0A2G6PXC5-F1
#
_cell.length_a   1.000
_cell.length_b   1.000
_cell.length_c   1.000
_cell.angle_alpha   90.00
_cell.angle_beta   90.00
_cell.angle_gamma   90.00
#
_symmetry.space_group_name_H-M   'P 1'
#
loop_
_entity.id
_entity.type
_entity.pdbx_description
1 polymer ?
#
loop_
_entity_poly.entity_id
_entity_poly.type
_entity_poly.pdbx_seq_one_letter_code
_entity_poly.pdbx_strand_id
1 'polypeptide(L)'
;MKRNLKLFLLIIFCVTAPVWAVQNKGPGKLELDGAEHRLKKFEQAVERARGKPFKLRYVEQEALRRIKALHKAYPNHPKVKDMVERARAALIASKGKNLEITEEMLAYRDQTKRMIKKFSALADREWNQLLTTIKATENPILKGFPRPDTRRVSLKELENRWFVCTEFVYPGNEFTHDGRQYVFVGKPSTGFYFFDLNTASWGGAYEAVRRFRHQVSGDLPEGMKWTVAGKITGVERLIPEGGKEKVMKSQLGWSVEPLAIYIPGYTFAQFDPNDEKGGSFSGENQLEQLKADLFTIQSVPADADVTSVAKAYITAIKEKNSKLWLELIDPARLKTPTAVARAWYHWELHQNRWHKYYAHCEYSEPKVEVLKGYDEDNDLEGWLLSDDDKAKIKKHEDPLLERAVIWVRFFDERGRQVGSPSPFFLRRYDKKRWYAEKPAMPN
;
A
#
# COMPACT_ATOMS: atom_id res chain seq x y z
N MET A 1 -72.19 -92.94 -11.88
CA MET A 1 -71.27 -93.68 -12.75
C MET A 1 -69.88 -93.05 -12.63
N LYS A 2 -68.91 -93.83 -12.18
CA LYS A 2 -67.43 -93.73 -12.27
C LYS A 2 -66.77 -92.37 -12.66
N ARG A 3 -65.98 -91.86 -11.69
CA ARG A 3 -64.50 -91.62 -11.73
C ARG A 3 -63.89 -90.73 -12.84
N ASN A 4 -63.28 -89.61 -12.43
CA ASN A 4 -61.85 -89.20 -12.59
C ASN A 4 -61.69 -87.66 -12.64
N LEU A 5 -60.99 -87.02 -11.68
CA LEU A 5 -59.52 -86.74 -11.66
C LEU A 5 -59.19 -85.60 -12.67
N LYS A 6 -58.61 -84.42 -12.41
CA LYS A 6 -57.63 -83.77 -11.50
C LYS A 6 -57.86 -82.24 -11.73
N LEU A 7 -57.52 -81.26 -10.90
CA LEU A 7 -56.17 -80.85 -10.49
C LEU A 7 -56.33 -79.58 -9.61
N PHE A 8 -55.49 -79.50 -8.59
CA PHE A 8 -55.28 -78.35 -7.69
C PHE A 8 -54.91 -77.06 -8.44
N LEU A 9 -55.48 -75.91 -8.03
CA LEU A 9 -54.76 -74.63 -8.10
C LEU A 9 -55.11 -73.73 -6.90
N LEU A 10 -54.06 -73.37 -6.18
CA LEU A 10 -54.01 -72.53 -5.00
C LEU A 10 -54.31 -71.07 -5.40
N ILE A 11 -55.42 -70.47 -4.93
CA ILE A 11 -55.67 -69.03 -5.11
C ILE A 11 -55.13 -68.29 -3.89
N ILE A 12 -53.97 -67.67 -4.08
CA ILE A 12 -53.41 -66.67 -3.16
C ILE A 12 -54.25 -65.40 -3.32
N PHE A 13 -55.07 -65.09 -2.32
CA PHE A 13 -55.71 -63.78 -2.20
C PHE A 13 -54.66 -62.75 -1.75
N CYS A 14 -53.95 -62.15 -2.71
CA CYS A 14 -53.14 -60.96 -2.49
C CYS A 14 -54.07 -59.79 -2.12
N VAL A 15 -53.95 -59.32 -0.88
CA VAL A 15 -54.48 -58.03 -0.42
C VAL A 15 -53.81 -56.93 -1.26
N THR A 16 -54.51 -56.42 -2.25
CA THR A 16 -54.12 -55.21 -2.98
C THR A 16 -54.44 -53.99 -2.10
N ALA A 17 -53.50 -53.63 -1.24
CA ALA A 17 -53.45 -52.27 -0.74
C ALA A 17 -53.25 -51.34 -1.96
N PRO A 18 -54.08 -50.30 -2.17
CA PRO A 18 -53.81 -49.33 -3.21
C PRO A 18 -52.53 -48.60 -2.80
N VAL A 19 -51.44 -48.90 -3.50
CA VAL A 19 -50.27 -48.02 -3.55
C VAL A 19 -50.80 -46.70 -4.10
N TRP A 20 -51.00 -45.73 -3.22
CA TRP A 20 -51.08 -44.34 -3.62
C TRP A 20 -49.74 -44.05 -4.27
N ALA A 21 -49.69 -44.14 -5.60
CA ALA A 21 -48.65 -43.55 -6.39
C ALA A 21 -48.68 -42.06 -6.03
N VAL A 22 -47.82 -41.65 -5.11
CA VAL A 22 -47.42 -40.26 -4.98
C VAL A 22 -46.86 -39.91 -6.35
N GLN A 23 -47.70 -39.30 -7.19
CA GLN A 23 -47.24 -38.58 -8.36
C GLN A 23 -46.33 -37.49 -7.82
N ASN A 24 -45.05 -37.83 -7.65
CA ASN A 24 -43.98 -36.88 -7.44
C ASN A 24 -43.81 -36.17 -8.78
N LYS A 25 -44.79 -35.32 -9.14
CA LYS A 25 -44.64 -34.37 -10.23
C LYS A 25 -43.44 -33.54 -9.80
N GLY A 26 -42.32 -33.77 -10.47
CA GLY A 26 -41.10 -33.02 -10.22
C GLY A 26 -41.35 -31.52 -10.34
N PRO A 27 -40.36 -30.70 -9.97
CA PRO A 27 -40.50 -29.25 -9.97
C PRO A 27 -41.02 -28.74 -11.32
N GLY A 28 -41.93 -27.76 -11.27
CA GLY A 28 -42.54 -27.21 -12.47
C GLY A 28 -41.49 -26.56 -13.37
N LYS A 29 -41.62 -26.70 -14.70
CA LYS A 29 -40.66 -26.14 -15.67
C LYS A 29 -40.41 -24.63 -15.44
N LEU A 30 -41.48 -23.87 -15.20
CA LEU A 30 -41.40 -22.43 -14.90
C LEU A 30 -40.65 -22.11 -13.59
N GLU A 31 -40.74 -22.98 -12.59
CA GLU A 31 -40.04 -22.83 -11.31
C GLU A 31 -38.55 -23.08 -11.46
N LEU A 32 -38.19 -24.13 -12.21
CA LEU A 32 -36.81 -24.43 -12.57
C LEU A 32 -36.19 -23.31 -13.41
N ASP A 33 -36.85 -22.89 -14.50
CA ASP A 33 -36.34 -21.85 -15.39
C ASP A 33 -36.22 -20.50 -14.66
N GLY A 34 -37.17 -20.18 -13.79
CA GLY A 34 -37.15 -18.97 -12.97
C GLY A 34 -36.06 -18.95 -11.90
N ALA A 35 -35.68 -20.10 -11.35
CA ALA A 35 -34.55 -20.24 -10.44
C ALA A 35 -33.22 -20.17 -11.20
N GLU A 36 -33.11 -20.89 -12.33
CA GLU A 36 -31.94 -20.93 -13.20
C GLU A 36 -31.57 -19.53 -13.73
N HIS A 37 -32.55 -18.76 -14.21
CA HIS A 37 -32.30 -17.39 -14.70
C HIS A 37 -31.72 -16.48 -13.62
N ARG A 38 -32.21 -16.60 -12.38
CA ARG A 38 -31.70 -15.78 -11.26
C ARG A 38 -30.33 -16.26 -10.79
N LEU A 39 -30.09 -17.58 -10.83
CA LEU A 39 -28.77 -18.15 -10.56
C LEU A 39 -27.73 -17.62 -11.55
N LYS A 40 -28.03 -17.63 -12.86
CA LYS A 40 -27.15 -17.06 -13.88
C LYS A 40 -26.87 -15.58 -13.66
N LYS A 41 -27.87 -14.80 -13.23
CA LYS A 41 -27.64 -13.39 -12.87
C LYS A 41 -26.73 -13.23 -11.65
N PHE A 42 -26.82 -14.14 -10.68
CA PHE A 42 -25.91 -14.15 -9.53
C PHE A 42 -24.49 -14.53 -9.95
N GLU A 43 -24.32 -15.57 -10.77
CA GLU A 43 -23.02 -15.97 -11.34
C GLU A 43 -22.37 -14.81 -12.12
N GLN A 44 -23.13 -14.13 -12.99
CA GLN A 44 -22.64 -12.94 -13.69
C GLN A 44 -22.27 -11.78 -12.75
N ALA A 45 -22.98 -11.63 -11.63
CA ALA A 45 -22.62 -10.63 -10.63
C ALA A 45 -21.28 -10.97 -9.94
N VAL A 46 -21.04 -12.26 -9.67
CA VAL A 46 -19.76 -12.77 -9.17
C VAL A 46 -18.62 -12.54 -10.18
N GLU A 47 -18.85 -12.87 -11.44
CA GLU A 47 -17.86 -12.64 -12.52
C GLU A 47 -17.50 -11.16 -12.65
N ARG A 48 -18.51 -10.27 -12.64
CA ARG A 48 -18.31 -8.82 -12.67
C ARG A 48 -17.56 -8.30 -11.45
N ALA A 49 -17.75 -8.93 -10.29
CA ALA A 49 -17.03 -8.57 -9.07
C ALA A 49 -15.55 -8.96 -9.10
N ARG A 50 -15.12 -9.88 -10.00
CA ARG A 50 -13.72 -10.28 -10.19
C ARG A 50 -13.01 -10.65 -8.88
N GLY A 51 -13.70 -11.38 -8.00
CA GLY A 51 -13.20 -11.82 -6.70
C GLY A 51 -13.29 -10.77 -5.58
N LYS A 52 -13.83 -9.57 -5.84
CA LYS A 52 -14.13 -8.59 -4.79
C LYS A 52 -15.36 -9.04 -4.00
N PRO A 53 -15.34 -9.01 -2.65
CA PRO A 53 -16.51 -9.30 -1.85
C PRO A 53 -17.63 -8.29 -2.10
N PHE A 54 -18.87 -8.76 -2.17
CA PHE A 54 -20.03 -7.87 -2.27
C PHE A 54 -21.21 -8.35 -1.41
N LYS A 55 -22.03 -7.40 -0.97
CA LYS A 55 -23.27 -7.70 -0.26
C LYS A 55 -24.31 -8.20 -1.25
N LEU A 56 -24.94 -9.33 -0.94
CA LEU A 56 -26.04 -9.88 -1.72
C LEU A 56 -27.21 -8.90 -1.72
N ARG A 57 -27.64 -8.47 -2.91
CA ARG A 57 -28.79 -7.59 -3.09
C ARG A 57 -30.02 -8.46 -3.33
N TYR A 58 -31.13 -7.82 -3.70
CA TYR A 58 -32.41 -8.49 -3.88
C TYR A 58 -32.35 -9.69 -4.83
N VAL A 59 -31.71 -9.55 -5.99
CA VAL A 59 -31.66 -10.59 -7.03
C VAL A 59 -30.90 -11.82 -6.54
N GLU A 60 -29.75 -11.63 -5.89
CA GLU A 60 -28.91 -12.73 -5.40
C GLU A 60 -29.56 -13.43 -4.20
N GLN A 61 -30.21 -12.67 -3.30
CA GLN A 61 -30.98 -13.25 -2.19
C GLN A 61 -32.18 -14.06 -2.69
N GLU A 62 -32.89 -13.56 -3.70
CA GLU A 62 -34.05 -14.23 -4.28
C GLU A 62 -33.66 -15.51 -5.02
N ALA A 63 -32.51 -15.54 -5.69
CA ALA A 63 -31.94 -16.76 -6.27
C ALA A 63 -31.76 -17.85 -5.19
N LEU A 64 -31.10 -17.50 -4.08
CA LEU A 64 -30.87 -18.43 -2.96
C LEU A 64 -32.16 -18.89 -2.29
N ARG A 65 -33.15 -18.00 -2.11
CA ARG A 65 -34.46 -18.36 -1.54
C ARG A 65 -35.18 -19.40 -2.40
N ARG A 66 -35.21 -19.20 -3.72
CA ARG A 66 -35.88 -20.12 -4.67
C ARG A 66 -35.19 -21.47 -4.74
N ILE A 67 -33.86 -21.48 -4.81
CA ILE A 67 -33.07 -22.73 -4.82
C ILE A 67 -33.25 -23.48 -3.50
N LYS A 68 -33.29 -22.78 -2.35
CA LYS A 68 -33.59 -23.39 -1.05
C LYS A 68 -34.98 -24.02 -1.01
N ALA A 69 -35.99 -23.34 -1.55
CA ALA A 69 -37.35 -23.87 -1.63
C ALA A 69 -37.43 -25.12 -2.52
N LEU A 70 -36.79 -25.08 -3.70
CA LEU A 70 -36.71 -26.22 -4.62
C LEU A 70 -35.96 -27.41 -4.02
N HIS A 71 -34.85 -27.17 -3.31
CA HIS A 71 -34.10 -28.22 -2.64
C HIS A 71 -34.87 -28.87 -1.48
N LYS A 72 -35.66 -28.08 -0.74
CA LYS A 72 -36.55 -28.61 0.31
C LYS A 72 -37.66 -29.49 -0.27
N ALA A 73 -38.25 -29.10 -1.39
CA ALA A 73 -39.35 -29.83 -2.02
C ALA A 73 -38.87 -31.05 -2.83
N TYR A 74 -37.71 -30.93 -3.50
CA TYR A 74 -37.19 -31.93 -4.44
C TYR A 74 -35.68 -32.18 -4.24
N PRO A 75 -35.26 -32.69 -3.07
CA PRO A 75 -33.84 -32.78 -2.68
C PRO A 75 -33.00 -33.69 -3.60
N ASN A 76 -33.63 -34.69 -4.20
CA ASN A 76 -32.96 -35.69 -5.05
C ASN A 76 -33.03 -35.37 -6.56
N HIS A 77 -33.69 -34.27 -6.96
CA HIS A 77 -33.82 -33.94 -8.38
C HIS A 77 -32.48 -33.47 -8.96
N PRO A 78 -31.97 -34.05 -10.08
CA PRO A 78 -30.63 -33.76 -10.61
C PRO A 78 -30.38 -32.27 -10.87
N LYS A 79 -31.31 -31.56 -11.52
CA LYS A 79 -31.16 -30.12 -11.79
C LYS A 79 -31.17 -29.26 -10.51
N VAL A 80 -31.84 -29.72 -9.46
CA VAL A 80 -31.88 -28.97 -8.19
C VAL A 80 -30.57 -29.14 -7.44
N LYS A 81 -29.95 -30.32 -7.49
CA LYS A 81 -28.60 -30.55 -6.97
C LYS A 81 -27.55 -29.69 -7.69
N ASP A 82 -27.57 -29.67 -9.02
CA ASP A 82 -26.70 -28.80 -9.83
C ASP A 82 -26.84 -27.31 -9.43
N MET A 83 -28.08 -26.81 -9.36
CA MET A 83 -28.34 -25.43 -8.92
C MET A 83 -27.84 -25.15 -7.50
N VAL A 84 -27.92 -26.11 -6.58
CA VAL A 84 -27.40 -25.96 -5.20
C VAL A 84 -25.88 -25.87 -5.19
N GLU A 85 -25.19 -26.72 -5.96
CA GLU A 85 -23.73 -26.70 -6.05
C GLU A 85 -23.22 -25.40 -6.68
N ARG A 86 -23.82 -24.97 -7.78
CA ARG A 86 -23.52 -23.69 -8.44
C ARG A 86 -23.84 -22.49 -7.54
N ALA A 87 -24.97 -22.50 -6.85
CA ALA A 87 -25.32 -21.45 -5.89
C ALA A 87 -24.35 -21.40 -4.70
N ARG A 88 -23.86 -22.56 -4.23
CA ARG A 88 -22.82 -22.64 -3.20
C ARG A 88 -21.51 -22.04 -3.71
N ALA A 89 -21.08 -22.40 -4.92
CA ALA A 89 -19.86 -21.86 -5.53
C ALA A 89 -19.96 -20.34 -5.71
N ALA A 90 -21.08 -19.83 -6.24
CA ALA A 90 -21.34 -18.41 -6.38
C ALA A 90 -21.40 -17.69 -5.02
N LEU A 91 -21.99 -18.31 -4.00
CA LEU A 91 -22.03 -17.75 -2.65
C LEU A 91 -20.63 -17.65 -2.04
N ILE A 92 -19.80 -18.69 -2.15
CA ILE A 92 -18.41 -18.66 -1.68
C ILE A 92 -17.64 -17.57 -2.43
N ALA A 93 -17.72 -17.53 -3.76
CA ALA A 93 -17.05 -16.53 -4.57
C ALA A 93 -17.53 -15.09 -4.29
N SER A 94 -18.80 -14.90 -3.90
CA SER A 94 -19.33 -13.59 -3.48
C SER A 94 -18.72 -13.06 -2.18
N LYS A 95 -18.13 -13.93 -1.36
CA LYS A 95 -17.38 -13.56 -0.15
C LYS A 95 -15.96 -13.10 -0.45
N GLY A 96 -15.56 -13.13 -1.72
CA GLY A 96 -14.27 -12.70 -2.21
C GLY A 96 -13.27 -13.84 -2.33
N LYS A 97 -12.20 -13.62 -3.10
CA LYS A 97 -11.08 -14.57 -3.16
C LYS A 97 -10.31 -14.50 -1.85
N ASN A 98 -10.14 -15.66 -1.22
CA ASN A 98 -9.32 -15.83 -0.02
C ASN A 98 -8.08 -16.65 -0.36
N LEU A 99 -6.97 -16.31 0.27
CA LEU A 99 -5.67 -16.97 0.16
C LEU A 99 -5.15 -17.22 1.58
N GLU A 100 -4.56 -18.38 1.85
CA GLU A 100 -3.85 -18.57 3.11
C GLU A 100 -2.52 -17.81 3.07
N ILE A 101 -2.34 -16.85 3.98
CA ILE A 101 -1.10 -16.05 4.06
C ILE A 101 -0.04 -16.87 4.81
N THR A 102 1.09 -17.12 4.15
CA THR A 102 2.22 -17.83 4.74
C THR A 102 3.23 -16.86 5.38
N GLU A 103 4.10 -17.38 6.26
CA GLU A 103 5.16 -16.59 6.87
C GLU A 103 6.14 -16.03 5.83
N GLU A 104 6.45 -16.79 4.78
CA GLU A 104 7.31 -16.37 3.68
C GLU A 104 6.76 -15.12 2.97
N MET A 105 5.44 -15.05 2.76
CA MET A 105 4.79 -13.88 2.16
C MET A 105 4.94 -12.61 3.01
N LEU A 106 5.14 -12.76 4.33
CA LEU A 106 5.28 -11.68 5.30
C LEU A 106 6.74 -11.40 5.70
N ALA A 107 7.71 -12.16 5.20
CA ALA A 107 9.12 -12.07 5.58
C ALA A 107 9.72 -10.64 5.44
N TYR A 108 9.24 -9.86 4.46
CA TYR A 108 9.64 -8.47 4.24
C TYR A 108 9.35 -7.55 5.43
N ARG A 109 8.37 -7.90 6.28
CA ARG A 109 8.01 -7.13 7.47
C ARG A 109 9.05 -7.31 8.57
N ASP A 110 9.54 -8.53 8.75
CA ASP A 110 10.61 -8.81 9.71
C ASP A 110 11.96 -8.28 9.20
N GLN A 111 12.19 -8.29 7.88
CA GLN A 111 13.27 -7.52 7.27
C GLN A 111 13.17 -6.02 7.60
N THR A 112 11.98 -5.43 7.48
CA THR A 112 11.77 -4.01 7.83
C THR A 112 12.11 -3.73 9.31
N LYS A 113 11.68 -4.59 10.24
CA LYS A 113 12.03 -4.47 11.66
C LYS A 113 13.54 -4.57 11.89
N ARG A 114 14.22 -5.53 11.25
CA ARG A 114 15.68 -5.68 11.31
C ARG A 114 16.40 -4.45 10.79
N MET A 115 15.90 -3.87 9.70
CA MET A 115 16.45 -2.65 9.13
C MET A 115 16.28 -1.47 10.09
N ILE A 116 15.07 -1.23 10.61
CA ILE A 116 14.82 -0.17 11.61
C ILE A 116 15.76 -0.32 12.80
N LYS A 117 15.93 -1.54 13.32
CA LYS A 117 16.83 -1.83 14.45
C LYS A 117 18.30 -1.50 14.15
N LYS A 118 18.80 -1.79 12.94
CA LYS A 118 20.17 -1.44 12.52
C LYS A 118 20.37 0.08 12.54
N PHE A 119 19.45 0.83 11.95
CA PHE A 119 19.54 2.29 11.88
C PHE A 119 19.27 2.97 13.22
N SER A 120 18.33 2.46 14.02
CA SER A 120 18.02 3.01 15.34
C SER A 120 19.20 2.88 16.30
N ALA A 121 19.95 1.79 16.24
CA ALA A 121 21.15 1.62 17.07
C ALA A 121 22.24 2.66 16.73
N LEU A 122 22.40 3.01 15.46
CA LEU A 122 23.31 4.08 15.04
C LEU A 122 22.79 5.45 15.51
N ALA A 123 21.48 5.68 15.35
CA ALA A 123 20.83 6.90 15.81
C ALA A 123 20.98 7.12 17.32
N ASP A 124 20.77 6.08 18.13
CA ASP A 124 20.93 6.15 19.58
C ASP A 124 22.37 6.47 19.97
N ARG A 125 23.35 5.88 19.27
CA ARG A 125 24.78 6.14 19.51
C ARG A 125 25.12 7.60 19.19
N GLU A 126 24.74 8.09 18.02
CA GLU A 126 25.06 9.45 17.55
C GLU A 126 24.30 10.52 18.34
N TRP A 127 23.05 10.27 18.70
CA TRP A 127 22.30 11.12 19.62
C TRP A 127 22.98 11.23 20.99
N ASN A 128 23.44 10.12 21.56
CA ASN A 128 24.14 10.15 22.85
C ASN A 128 25.48 10.89 22.77
N GLN A 129 26.18 10.81 21.64
CA GLN A 129 27.39 11.61 21.37
C GLN A 129 27.06 13.10 21.34
N LEU A 130 26.04 13.52 20.58
CA LEU A 130 25.60 14.91 20.56
C LEU A 130 25.18 15.38 21.96
N LEU A 131 24.41 14.58 22.69
CA LEU A 131 23.96 14.92 24.03
C LEU A 131 25.14 15.10 25.01
N THR A 132 26.21 14.33 24.85
CA THR A 132 27.44 14.48 25.63
C THR A 132 28.12 15.81 25.30
N THR A 133 28.23 16.16 24.02
CA THR A 133 28.74 17.46 23.57
C THR A 133 27.90 18.61 24.11
N ILE A 134 26.57 18.52 24.05
CA ILE A 134 25.65 19.52 24.59
C ILE A 134 25.87 19.69 26.10
N LYS A 135 25.96 18.59 26.85
CA LYS A 135 26.21 18.62 28.31
C LYS A 135 27.53 19.28 28.70
N ALA A 136 28.53 19.22 27.82
CA ALA A 136 29.83 19.86 28.03
C ALA A 136 29.83 21.37 27.71
N THR A 137 28.77 21.89 27.08
CA THR A 137 28.63 23.34 26.83
C THR A 137 28.23 24.10 28.09
N GLU A 138 28.37 25.42 28.05
CA GLU A 138 28.00 26.28 29.17
C GLU A 138 26.47 26.35 29.36
N ASN A 139 26.00 25.90 30.53
CA ASN A 139 24.61 26.03 31.00
C ASN A 139 23.49 25.58 30.01
N PRO A 140 23.56 24.38 29.42
CA PRO A 140 22.52 23.89 28.50
C PRO A 140 21.18 23.66 29.21
N ILE A 141 20.08 23.89 28.49
CA ILE A 141 18.72 23.65 28.97
C ILE A 141 18.29 22.24 28.52
N LEU A 142 18.60 21.24 29.36
CA LEU A 142 18.28 19.83 29.09
C LEU A 142 16.85 19.44 29.51
N LYS A 143 16.25 20.24 30.40
CA LYS A 143 14.84 20.11 30.83
C LYS A 143 14.14 21.42 30.50
N GLY A 144 13.27 21.40 29.50
CA GLY A 144 12.62 22.61 29.03
C GLY A 144 11.55 23.20 29.93
N PHE A 145 10.96 22.41 30.82
CA PHE A 145 9.84 22.87 31.64
C PHE A 145 10.12 22.72 33.14
N PRO A 146 9.72 23.70 33.98
CA PRO A 146 9.17 25.00 33.59
C PRO A 146 10.23 25.85 32.87
N ARG A 147 9.77 26.61 31.87
CA ARG A 147 10.62 27.46 31.04
C ARG A 147 11.25 28.59 31.88
N PRO A 148 12.50 29.03 31.60
CA PRO A 148 13.04 30.26 32.18
C PRO A 148 12.11 31.46 31.95
N ASP A 149 11.85 32.23 33.02
CA ASP A 149 10.96 33.39 32.97
C ASP A 149 11.63 34.53 32.19
N THR A 150 11.06 34.90 31.05
CA THR A 150 11.50 36.02 30.20
C THR A 150 11.47 37.38 30.89
N ARG A 151 10.78 37.51 32.03
CA ARG A 151 10.79 38.75 32.83
C ARG A 151 11.97 38.80 33.80
N ARG A 152 12.61 37.66 34.07
CA ARG A 152 13.70 37.52 35.04
C ARG A 152 15.04 37.25 34.37
N VAL A 153 15.02 36.55 33.23
CA VAL A 153 16.19 36.14 32.48
C VAL A 153 16.24 36.92 31.18
N SER A 154 17.36 37.58 30.91
CA SER A 154 17.55 38.35 29.69
C SER A 154 17.85 37.45 28.49
N LEU A 155 17.59 37.94 27.26
CA LEU A 155 17.95 37.20 26.05
C LEU A 155 19.45 36.94 25.96
N LYS A 156 20.29 37.91 26.31
CA LYS A 156 21.75 37.79 26.30
C LYS A 156 22.27 36.62 27.14
N GLU A 157 21.57 36.28 28.21
CA GLU A 157 21.94 35.13 29.03
C GLU A 157 21.68 33.81 28.32
N LEU A 158 20.58 33.68 27.56
CA LEU A 158 20.14 32.41 26.98
C LEU A 158 20.43 32.25 25.49
N GLU A 159 20.71 33.33 24.79
CA GLU A 159 21.03 33.32 23.37
C GLU A 159 22.17 32.33 23.10
N ASN A 160 22.03 31.55 22.03
CA ASN A 160 22.94 30.47 21.63
C ASN A 160 23.10 29.30 22.60
N ARG A 161 22.41 29.30 23.76
CA ARG A 161 22.41 28.12 24.64
C ARG A 161 21.65 26.98 23.98
N TRP A 162 22.22 25.78 24.15
CA TRP A 162 21.55 24.56 23.73
C TRP A 162 20.28 24.32 24.53
N PHE A 163 19.26 23.87 23.82
CA PHE A 163 17.96 23.48 24.35
C PHE A 163 17.58 22.11 23.79
N VAL A 164 17.19 21.20 24.67
CA VAL A 164 16.70 19.86 24.30
C VAL A 164 15.24 19.73 24.72
N CYS A 165 14.38 19.45 23.74
CA CYS A 165 12.95 19.32 23.94
C CYS A 165 12.48 17.92 23.53
N THR A 166 11.98 17.14 24.49
CA THR A 166 11.45 15.77 24.25
C THR A 166 9.94 15.73 23.98
N GLU A 167 9.29 16.89 23.97
CA GLU A 167 7.83 17.03 23.88
C GLU A 167 7.38 17.61 22.53
N PHE A 168 8.28 17.62 21.55
CA PHE A 168 8.02 18.13 20.21
C PHE A 168 7.14 17.15 19.44
N VAL A 169 6.05 17.61 18.84
CA VAL A 169 5.17 16.79 17.99
C VAL A 169 5.09 17.49 16.65
N TYR A 170 5.24 16.78 15.54
CA TYR A 170 5.17 17.36 14.20
C TYR A 170 4.41 16.44 13.24
N PRO A 171 3.52 16.97 12.38
CA PRO A 171 3.14 18.39 12.21
C PRO A 171 2.13 18.90 13.25
N GLY A 172 1.93 18.19 14.36
CA GLY A 172 1.11 18.67 15.47
C GLY A 172 1.60 20.03 15.99
N ASN A 173 0.69 20.90 16.42
CA ASN A 173 1.02 22.24 16.94
C ASN A 173 1.77 23.17 15.95
N GLU A 174 1.81 22.83 14.66
CA GLU A 174 2.30 23.72 13.61
C GLU A 174 1.32 24.91 13.42
N PHE A 175 1.86 26.12 13.29
CA PHE A 175 1.09 27.30 12.99
C PHE A 175 1.89 28.32 12.19
N THR A 176 1.18 29.17 11.45
CA THR A 176 1.77 30.33 10.75
C THR A 176 1.47 31.61 11.51
N HIS A 177 2.48 32.45 11.65
CA HIS A 177 2.40 33.82 12.15
C HIS A 177 3.27 34.72 11.27
N ASP A 178 2.72 35.80 10.74
CA ASP A 178 3.42 36.75 9.86
C ASP A 178 4.20 36.10 8.70
N GLY A 179 3.59 35.09 8.07
CA GLY A 179 4.19 34.37 6.94
C GLY A 179 5.28 33.36 7.31
N ARG A 180 5.64 33.24 8.59
CA ARG A 180 6.61 32.28 9.11
C ARG A 180 5.92 31.10 9.77
N GLN A 181 6.41 29.90 9.50
CA GLN A 181 5.94 28.66 10.12
C GLN A 181 6.69 28.34 11.42
N TYR A 182 5.95 27.95 12.45
CA TYR A 182 6.47 27.58 13.76
C TYR A 182 5.80 26.30 14.27
N VAL A 183 6.48 25.60 15.19
CA VAL A 183 5.84 24.63 16.08
C VAL A 183 5.94 25.17 17.50
N PHE A 184 4.83 25.19 18.24
CA PHE A 184 4.88 25.52 19.67
C PHE A 184 4.96 24.26 20.53
N VAL A 185 5.70 24.37 21.64
CA VAL A 185 5.70 23.38 22.71
C VAL A 185 5.51 24.09 24.05
N GLY A 186 4.64 23.56 24.89
CA GLY A 186 4.37 24.08 26.23
C GLY A 186 2.92 24.49 26.44
N LYS A 187 2.66 25.16 27.57
CA LYS A 187 1.32 25.57 28.00
C LYS A 187 1.42 26.79 28.93
N PRO A 188 0.32 27.53 29.17
CA PRO A 188 0.36 28.76 29.97
C PRO A 188 1.01 28.61 31.35
N SER A 189 0.84 27.45 32.01
CA SER A 189 1.39 27.20 33.34
C SER A 189 2.90 26.93 33.37
N THR A 190 3.52 26.53 32.25
CA THR A 190 4.95 26.17 32.17
C THR A 190 5.74 27.04 31.22
N GLY A 191 5.07 27.93 30.47
CA GLY A 191 5.64 28.74 29.40
C GLY A 191 5.65 28.03 28.05
N PHE A 192 6.04 28.77 27.01
CA PHE A 192 6.09 28.33 25.62
C PHE A 192 7.50 28.42 25.04
N TYR A 193 7.83 27.44 24.19
CA TYR A 193 8.91 27.53 23.21
C TYR A 193 8.31 27.53 21.82
N PHE A 194 8.89 28.33 20.93
CA PHE A 194 8.50 28.43 19.53
C PHE A 194 9.68 28.00 18.67
N PHE A 195 9.53 26.89 17.95
CA PHE A 195 10.55 26.37 17.05
C PHE A 195 10.33 26.97 15.67
N ASP A 196 11.33 27.66 15.13
CA ASP A 196 11.27 28.29 13.81
C ASP A 196 11.58 27.26 12.71
N LEU A 197 10.59 26.99 11.86
CA LEU A 197 10.71 26.03 10.76
C LEU A 197 11.25 26.66 9.46
N ASN A 198 11.45 27.98 9.42
CA ASN A 198 11.90 28.68 8.21
C ASN A 198 13.43 28.76 8.12
N THR A 199 14.12 28.08 9.04
CA THR A 199 15.58 28.07 9.12
C THR A 199 16.16 27.02 8.20
N ALA A 200 17.34 27.30 7.62
CA ALA A 200 18.08 26.32 6.82
C ALA A 200 18.41 25.06 7.64
N SER A 201 18.59 25.25 8.95
CA SER A 201 18.85 24.19 9.92
C SER A 201 17.68 23.23 10.10
N TRP A 202 16.46 23.74 10.27
CA TRP A 202 15.27 22.89 10.21
C TRP A 202 15.12 22.20 8.85
N GLY A 203 15.26 22.96 7.76
CA GLY A 203 15.14 22.42 6.40
C GLY A 203 16.07 21.23 6.15
N GLY A 204 17.35 21.37 6.50
CA GLY A 204 18.36 20.31 6.34
C GLY A 204 18.11 19.09 7.22
N ALA A 205 17.86 19.29 8.52
CA ALA A 205 17.59 18.19 9.45
C ALA A 205 16.28 17.46 9.11
N TYR A 206 15.22 18.18 8.75
CA TYR A 206 13.92 17.59 8.40
C TYR A 206 13.95 16.89 7.05
N GLU A 207 14.63 17.44 6.04
CA GLU A 207 14.82 16.73 4.76
C GLU A 207 15.66 15.45 4.94
N ALA A 208 16.62 15.43 5.88
CA ALA A 208 17.29 14.19 6.27
C ALA A 208 16.34 13.16 6.91
N VAL A 209 15.42 13.58 7.79
CA VAL A 209 14.34 12.70 8.30
C VAL A 209 13.45 12.20 7.16
N ARG A 210 13.14 13.04 6.18
CA ARG A 210 12.34 12.65 5.01
C ARG A 210 13.06 11.61 4.15
N ARG A 211 14.36 11.76 3.90
CA ARG A 211 15.18 10.75 3.22
C ARG A 211 15.24 9.45 4.00
N PHE A 212 15.35 9.49 5.34
CA PHE A 212 15.20 8.30 6.18
C PHE A 212 13.83 7.63 5.98
N ARG A 213 12.73 8.40 5.92
CA ARG A 213 11.38 7.85 5.68
C ARG A 213 11.28 7.16 4.32
N HIS A 214 11.91 7.73 3.31
CA HIS A 214 11.97 7.16 1.96
C HIS A 214 12.80 5.88 1.93
N GLN A 215 13.97 5.89 2.54
CA GLN A 215 14.96 4.83 2.33
C GLN A 215 14.91 3.73 3.41
N VAL A 216 14.43 4.02 4.61
CA VAL A 216 14.48 3.09 5.75
C VAL A 216 13.08 2.82 6.30
N SER A 217 12.38 3.83 6.82
CA SER A 217 11.03 3.61 7.33
C SER A 217 10.12 4.82 7.32
N GLY A 218 9.07 4.75 6.50
CA GLY A 218 7.94 5.69 6.53
C GLY A 218 6.91 5.41 7.63
N ASP A 219 7.09 4.35 8.43
CA ASP A 219 6.18 3.92 9.49
C ASP A 219 6.52 4.60 10.82
N LEU A 220 6.47 5.93 10.82
CA LEU A 220 6.57 6.74 12.03
C LEU A 220 5.16 6.86 12.64
N PRO A 221 4.94 6.50 13.91
CA PRO A 221 3.63 6.60 14.53
C PRO A 221 3.09 8.04 14.51
N GLU A 222 1.82 8.20 14.14
CA GLU A 222 1.16 9.50 14.14
C GLU A 222 1.13 10.07 15.56
N GLY A 223 1.50 11.35 15.71
CA GLY A 223 1.54 12.03 17.01
C GLY A 223 2.67 11.59 17.94
N MET A 224 3.64 10.80 17.46
CA MET A 224 4.84 10.46 18.23
C MET A 224 5.61 11.72 18.62
N LYS A 225 6.06 11.77 19.87
CA LYS A 225 6.95 12.83 20.35
C LYS A 225 8.36 12.62 19.83
N TRP A 226 8.92 13.67 19.24
CA TRP A 226 10.30 13.75 18.83
C TRP A 226 11.10 14.49 19.89
N THR A 227 12.39 14.23 19.90
CA THR A 227 13.34 15.03 20.65
C THR A 227 14.06 15.96 19.69
N VAL A 228 13.91 17.28 19.90
CA VAL A 228 14.59 18.28 19.08
C VAL A 228 15.65 18.96 19.92
N ALA A 229 16.87 19.03 19.40
CA ALA A 229 17.95 19.83 19.95
C ALA A 229 18.14 21.08 19.08
N GLY A 230 18.25 22.23 19.73
CA GLY A 230 18.39 23.51 19.05
C GLY A 230 19.04 24.56 19.93
N LYS A 231 19.13 25.79 19.43
CA LYS A 231 19.63 26.94 20.18
C LYS A 231 18.55 27.97 20.39
N ILE A 232 18.54 28.62 21.54
CA ILE A 232 17.66 29.77 21.78
C ILE A 232 18.20 30.96 20.98
N THR A 233 17.35 31.57 20.16
CA THR A 233 17.72 32.69 19.29
C THR A 233 17.03 34.00 19.68
N GLY A 234 15.95 33.94 20.45
CA GLY A 234 15.15 35.13 20.70
C GLY A 234 14.01 34.94 21.69
N VAL A 235 13.28 36.02 21.92
CA VAL A 235 12.00 36.03 22.63
C VAL A 235 10.94 36.51 21.66
N GLU A 236 9.88 35.73 21.50
CA GLU A 236 8.81 36.03 20.54
C GLU A 236 7.46 36.10 21.24
N ARG A 237 6.57 36.94 20.72
CA ARG A 237 5.18 37.03 21.14
C ARG A 237 4.29 36.58 20.00
N LEU A 238 3.86 35.31 20.04
CA LEU A 238 3.12 34.68 18.94
C LEU A 238 1.72 34.23 19.38
N ILE A 239 0.84 33.96 18.42
CA ILE A 239 -0.46 33.33 18.68
C ILE A 239 -0.40 31.87 18.20
N PRO A 240 -0.18 30.89 19.11
CA PRO A 240 0.09 29.49 18.75
C PRO A 240 -1.17 28.72 18.33
N GLU A 241 -1.82 29.16 17.26
CA GLU A 241 -3.08 28.60 16.76
C GLU A 241 -2.99 28.32 15.27
N GLY A 242 -3.43 27.15 14.80
CA GLY A 242 -3.38 26.79 13.37
C GLY A 242 -4.44 27.48 12.50
N GLY A 243 -5.51 28.02 13.10
CA GLY A 243 -6.63 28.67 12.40
C GLY A 243 -6.24 29.95 11.65
N LYS A 244 -7.00 30.29 10.60
CA LYS A 244 -6.90 31.60 9.90
C LYS A 244 -7.40 32.73 10.80
N GLU A 245 -8.52 32.49 11.48
CA GLU A 245 -8.98 33.36 12.56
C GLU A 245 -8.28 32.94 13.84
N LYS A 246 -7.52 33.87 14.44
CA LYS A 246 -6.79 33.65 15.67
C LYS A 246 -7.68 34.11 16.83
N VAL A 247 -8.13 33.18 17.65
CA VAL A 247 -9.00 33.43 18.81
C VAL A 247 -8.19 33.37 20.11
N MET A 248 -7.04 32.70 20.10
CA MET A 248 -6.17 32.63 21.27
C MET A 248 -5.44 33.96 21.55
N LYS A 249 -5.18 34.22 22.82
CA LYS A 249 -4.32 35.33 23.25
C LYS A 249 -2.87 35.07 22.85
N SER A 250 -2.16 36.15 22.50
CA SER A 250 -0.72 36.08 22.25
C SER A 250 0.04 35.59 23.49
N GLN A 251 1.02 34.72 23.25
CA GLN A 251 1.83 34.08 24.25
C GLN A 251 3.29 34.51 24.07
N LEU A 252 3.96 34.82 25.18
CA LEU A 252 5.38 35.13 25.18
C LEU A 252 6.17 33.83 25.37
N GLY A 253 7.15 33.58 24.51
CA GLY A 253 7.94 32.34 24.50
C GLY A 253 9.38 32.56 24.05
N TRP A 254 10.24 31.57 24.27
CA TRP A 254 11.59 31.58 23.70
C TRP A 254 11.54 31.03 22.27
N SER A 255 12.18 31.72 21.35
CA SER A 255 12.39 31.24 19.97
C SER A 255 13.58 30.28 19.95
N VAL A 256 13.42 29.18 19.22
CA VAL A 256 14.40 28.10 19.11
C VAL A 256 14.68 27.84 17.64
N GLU A 257 15.96 27.87 17.27
CA GLU A 257 16.43 27.34 16.00
C GLU A 257 16.72 25.83 16.15
N PRO A 258 15.97 24.94 15.46
CA PRO A 258 16.21 23.50 15.50
C PRO A 258 17.48 23.13 14.72
N LEU A 259 18.39 22.37 15.35
CA LEU A 259 19.65 21.93 14.72
C LEU A 259 19.70 20.41 14.51
N ALA A 260 18.99 19.64 15.33
CA ALA A 260 18.93 18.20 15.21
C ALA A 260 17.59 17.64 15.68
N ILE A 261 17.19 16.54 15.05
CA ILE A 261 15.94 15.82 15.31
C ILE A 261 16.32 14.38 15.67
N TYR A 262 15.89 13.93 16.85
CA TYR A 262 15.99 12.56 17.30
C TYR A 262 14.59 11.97 17.45
N ILE A 263 14.34 10.87 16.77
CA ILE A 263 13.10 10.10 16.86
C ILE A 263 13.43 8.75 17.50
N PRO A 264 13.13 8.56 18.79
CA PRO A 264 13.53 7.37 19.54
C PRO A 264 13.10 6.08 18.86
N GLY A 265 14.04 5.14 18.71
CA GLY A 265 13.80 3.86 18.05
C GLY A 265 13.77 3.89 16.52
N TYR A 266 14.02 5.05 15.89
CA TYR A 266 14.01 5.20 14.44
C TYR A 266 15.26 5.86 13.88
N THR A 267 15.45 7.15 14.13
CA THR A 267 16.47 7.94 13.44
C THR A 267 16.96 9.13 14.25
N PHE A 268 18.17 9.56 13.96
CA PHE A 268 18.74 10.82 14.38
C PHE A 268 19.17 11.55 13.11
N ALA A 269 18.81 12.81 12.99
CA ALA A 269 19.12 13.66 11.86
C ALA A 269 19.68 14.98 12.35
N GLN A 270 20.74 15.45 11.70
CA GLN A 270 21.46 16.64 12.11
C GLN A 270 21.72 17.54 10.90
N PHE A 271 21.53 18.84 11.12
CA PHE A 271 21.92 19.87 10.18
C PHE A 271 23.45 19.95 10.06
N ASP A 272 23.95 20.01 8.83
CA ASP A 272 25.35 20.33 8.53
C ASP A 272 25.38 21.41 7.45
N PRO A 273 25.88 22.63 7.76
CA PRO A 273 25.94 23.72 6.79
C PRO A 273 26.91 23.45 5.62
N ASN A 274 27.81 22.48 5.75
CA ASN A 274 28.77 22.11 4.70
C ASN A 274 28.27 20.95 3.82
N ASP A 275 27.16 20.30 4.19
CA ASP A 275 26.55 19.25 3.38
C ASP A 275 25.66 19.89 2.31
N GLU A 276 25.85 19.48 1.05
CA GLU A 276 25.04 19.94 -0.09
C GLU A 276 23.53 19.65 0.11
N LYS A 277 23.20 18.61 0.87
CA LYS A 277 21.81 18.24 1.21
C LYS A 277 21.28 18.97 2.46
N GLY A 278 22.09 19.83 3.07
CA GLY A 278 21.82 20.58 4.30
C GLY A 278 21.95 19.76 5.59
N GLY A 279 22.24 18.47 5.53
CA GLY A 279 22.35 17.62 6.71
C GLY A 279 22.16 16.16 6.38
N SER A 280 22.34 15.29 7.36
CA SER A 280 22.28 13.85 7.19
C SER A 280 21.57 13.16 8.34
N PHE A 281 21.07 11.95 8.07
CA PHE A 281 20.58 11.06 9.12
C PHE A 281 21.60 9.95 9.42
N SER A 282 21.52 9.38 10.62
CA SER A 282 22.43 8.32 11.06
C SER A 282 22.47 7.15 10.10
N GLY A 283 23.67 6.84 9.60
CA GLY A 283 23.89 5.76 8.64
C GLY A 283 23.57 6.09 7.18
N GLU A 284 23.20 7.33 6.83
CA GLU A 284 22.90 7.72 5.43
C GLU A 284 24.07 7.42 4.49
N ASN A 285 25.30 7.72 4.91
CA ASN A 285 26.50 7.48 4.09
C ASN A 285 26.88 5.99 3.96
N GLN A 286 26.32 5.13 4.80
CA GLN A 286 26.56 3.68 4.81
C GLN A 286 25.31 2.90 4.37
N LEU A 287 24.32 3.58 3.78
CA LEU A 287 23.01 3.02 3.48
C LEU A 287 23.10 1.72 2.67
N GLU A 288 23.85 1.72 1.56
CA GLU A 288 24.01 0.55 0.70
C GLU A 288 24.65 -0.62 1.47
N GLN A 289 25.67 -0.36 2.28
CA GLN A 289 26.32 -1.38 3.10
C GLN A 289 25.37 -1.97 4.15
N LEU A 290 24.58 -1.12 4.83
CA LEU A 290 23.65 -1.54 5.87
C LEU A 290 22.46 -2.35 5.33
N LYS A 291 22.16 -2.19 4.03
CA LYS A 291 21.02 -2.81 3.34
C LYS A 291 21.41 -3.96 2.39
N ALA A 292 22.69 -4.12 2.05
CA ALA A 292 23.17 -5.07 1.06
C ALA A 292 22.70 -6.51 1.30
N ASP A 293 22.67 -6.94 2.58
CA ASP A 293 22.27 -8.27 3.02
C ASP A 293 20.74 -8.44 3.19
N LEU A 294 19.97 -7.37 3.04
CA LEU A 294 18.53 -7.38 3.34
C LEU A 294 17.67 -7.67 2.11
N PHE A 295 18.11 -7.29 0.92
CA PHE A 295 17.28 -7.40 -0.28
C PHE A 295 17.32 -8.79 -0.90
N THR A 296 16.16 -9.34 -1.27
CA THR A 296 16.07 -10.60 -2.01
C THR A 296 16.39 -10.40 -3.49
N ILE A 297 16.02 -9.24 -4.05
CA ILE A 297 16.28 -8.87 -5.44
C ILE A 297 17.14 -7.60 -5.45
N GLN A 298 18.34 -7.72 -5.98
CA GLN A 298 19.28 -6.60 -6.11
C GLN A 298 19.26 -5.96 -7.50
N SER A 299 19.03 -6.76 -8.54
CA SER A 299 18.97 -6.31 -9.94
C SER A 299 18.03 -7.18 -10.76
N VAL A 300 17.66 -6.69 -11.95
CA VAL A 300 16.82 -7.42 -12.90
C VAL A 300 17.51 -7.41 -14.26
N PRO A 301 17.70 -8.57 -14.92
CA PRO A 301 18.28 -8.65 -16.26
C PRO A 301 17.54 -7.78 -17.29
N ALA A 302 18.25 -7.33 -18.32
CA ALA A 302 17.67 -6.48 -19.35
C ALA A 302 16.63 -7.20 -20.23
N ASP A 303 16.75 -8.52 -20.35
CA ASP A 303 15.89 -9.43 -21.11
C ASP A 303 14.79 -10.09 -20.26
N ALA A 304 14.65 -9.68 -18.99
CA ALA A 304 13.64 -10.22 -18.08
C ALA A 304 12.22 -10.05 -18.65
N ASP A 305 11.38 -11.08 -18.46
CA ASP A 305 10.00 -11.06 -18.88
C ASP A 305 9.14 -10.08 -18.06
N VAL A 306 7.96 -9.74 -18.60
CA VAL A 306 7.02 -8.77 -18.01
C VAL A 306 6.66 -9.12 -16.56
N THR A 307 6.44 -10.40 -16.27
CA THR A 307 6.03 -10.87 -14.93
C THR A 307 7.19 -10.72 -13.95
N SER A 308 8.41 -11.07 -14.36
CA SER A 308 9.62 -10.91 -13.54
C SER A 308 9.89 -9.44 -13.20
N VAL A 309 9.75 -8.53 -14.16
CA VAL A 309 9.88 -7.08 -13.92
C VAL A 309 8.78 -6.58 -12.97
N ALA A 310 7.52 -7.01 -13.15
CA ALA A 310 6.42 -6.64 -12.26
C ALA A 310 6.60 -7.16 -10.82
N LYS A 311 7.10 -8.40 -10.68
CA LYS A 311 7.46 -8.97 -9.38
C LYS A 311 8.57 -8.16 -8.71
N ALA A 312 9.68 -7.92 -9.42
CA ALA A 312 10.80 -7.14 -8.90
C ALA A 312 10.39 -5.72 -8.48
N TYR A 313 9.51 -5.07 -9.26
CA TYR A 313 9.01 -3.74 -8.94
C TYR A 313 8.26 -3.70 -7.60
N ILE A 314 7.36 -4.66 -7.38
CA ILE A 314 6.57 -4.74 -6.15
C ILE A 314 7.44 -5.21 -4.97
N THR A 315 8.35 -6.17 -5.19
CA THR A 315 9.29 -6.62 -4.17
C THR A 315 10.20 -5.49 -3.71
N ALA A 316 10.70 -4.66 -4.65
CA ALA A 316 11.50 -3.49 -4.32
C ALA A 316 10.76 -2.52 -3.38
N ILE A 317 9.44 -2.36 -3.55
CA ILE A 317 8.60 -1.60 -2.63
C ILE A 317 8.52 -2.30 -1.26
N LYS A 318 8.14 -3.58 -1.23
CA LYS A 318 8.01 -4.34 0.04
C LYS A 318 9.28 -4.29 0.89
N GLU A 319 10.43 -4.44 0.23
CA GLU A 319 11.75 -4.51 0.85
C GLU A 319 12.43 -3.15 1.02
N LYS A 320 11.77 -2.08 0.57
CA LYS A 320 12.29 -0.70 0.64
C LYS A 320 13.61 -0.52 -0.12
N ASN A 321 13.77 -1.24 -1.22
CA ASN A 321 14.86 -1.06 -2.18
C ASN A 321 14.49 0.05 -3.19
N SER A 322 14.58 1.31 -2.74
CA SER A 322 14.20 2.46 -3.57
C SER A 322 15.08 2.62 -4.82
N LYS A 323 16.33 2.15 -4.77
CA LYS A 323 17.26 2.20 -5.91
C LYS A 323 16.76 1.30 -7.04
N LEU A 324 16.52 0.02 -6.76
CA LEU A 324 15.96 -0.91 -7.75
C LEU A 324 14.58 -0.44 -8.22
N TRP A 325 13.75 0.09 -7.33
CA TRP A 325 12.43 0.61 -7.69
C TRP A 325 12.53 1.76 -8.71
N LEU A 326 13.41 2.74 -8.50
CA LEU A 326 13.65 3.83 -9.45
C LEU A 326 14.19 3.31 -10.79
N GLU A 327 15.11 2.34 -10.77
CA GLU A 327 15.67 1.73 -11.99
C GLU A 327 14.63 0.99 -12.84
N LEU A 328 13.56 0.50 -12.21
CA LEU A 328 12.47 -0.20 -12.88
C LEU A 328 11.37 0.73 -13.38
N ILE A 329 11.41 2.02 -13.04
CA ILE A 329 10.49 3.04 -13.58
C ILE A 329 11.04 3.52 -14.91
N ASP A 330 10.14 3.81 -15.84
CA ASP A 330 10.55 4.37 -17.09
C ASP A 330 11.37 5.68 -16.94
N PRO A 331 12.56 5.76 -17.55
CA PRO A 331 13.43 6.94 -17.43
C PRO A 331 12.79 8.26 -17.85
N ALA A 332 11.89 8.26 -18.85
CA ALA A 332 11.16 9.45 -19.26
C ALA A 332 10.20 9.99 -18.18
N ARG A 333 9.86 9.18 -17.16
CA ARG A 333 9.09 9.61 -15.99
C ARG A 333 9.94 10.15 -14.84
N LEU A 334 11.27 10.15 -14.98
CA LEU A 334 12.21 10.62 -13.95
C LEU A 334 13.12 11.76 -14.44
N LYS A 335 12.85 12.34 -15.62
CA LYS A 335 13.72 13.34 -16.26
C LYS A 335 13.88 14.67 -15.50
N THR A 336 12.90 15.07 -14.71
CA THR A 336 12.90 16.38 -14.03
C THR A 336 12.83 16.23 -12.52
N PRO A 337 13.36 17.21 -11.74
CA PRO A 337 13.28 17.18 -10.28
C PRO A 337 11.84 17.01 -9.75
N THR A 338 10.87 17.69 -10.38
CA THR A 338 9.45 17.56 -10.04
C THR A 338 8.90 16.16 -10.32
N ALA A 339 9.36 15.51 -11.39
CA ALA A 339 8.94 14.15 -11.71
C ALA A 339 9.52 13.13 -10.72
N VAL A 340 10.77 13.32 -10.30
CA VAL A 340 11.41 12.54 -9.23
C VAL A 340 10.68 12.75 -7.90
N ALA A 341 10.36 13.99 -7.53
CA ALA A 341 9.59 14.30 -6.33
C ALA A 341 8.20 13.62 -6.33
N ARG A 342 7.52 13.62 -7.49
CA ARG A 342 6.25 12.90 -7.67
C ARG A 342 6.41 11.39 -7.56
N ALA A 343 7.53 10.84 -8.03
CA ALA A 343 7.83 9.42 -7.83
C ALA A 343 7.95 9.12 -6.33
N TRP A 344 8.70 9.91 -5.57
CA TRP A 344 8.83 9.74 -4.11
C TRP A 344 7.49 9.87 -3.37
N TYR A 345 6.58 10.73 -3.83
CA TYR A 345 5.21 10.76 -3.29
C TYR A 345 4.50 9.41 -3.48
N HIS A 346 4.59 8.79 -4.67
CA HIS A 346 4.01 7.47 -4.90
C HIS A 346 4.70 6.38 -4.09
N TRP A 347 6.03 6.46 -3.92
CA TRP A 347 6.78 5.57 -3.05
C TRP A 347 6.23 5.57 -1.64
N GLU A 348 6.07 6.74 -1.00
CA GLU A 348 5.50 6.86 0.34
C GLU A 348 4.08 6.27 0.42
N LEU A 349 3.23 6.54 -0.58
CA LEU A 349 1.89 5.97 -0.65
C LEU A 349 1.93 4.44 -0.70
N HIS A 350 2.84 3.85 -1.48
CA HIS A 350 2.96 2.40 -1.59
C HIS A 350 3.50 1.79 -0.29
N GLN A 351 4.47 2.43 0.35
CA GLN A 351 4.96 2.03 1.68
C GLN A 351 3.80 1.96 2.68
N ASN A 352 2.97 3.00 2.73
CA ASN A 352 1.80 3.06 3.61
C ASN A 352 0.80 1.95 3.27
N ARG A 353 0.57 1.65 1.99
CA ARG A 353 -0.36 0.56 1.59
C ARG A 353 0.14 -0.82 1.99
N TRP A 354 1.41 -1.12 1.77
CA TRP A 354 2.01 -2.40 2.19
C TRP A 354 2.14 -2.55 3.70
N HIS A 355 2.14 -1.43 4.42
CA HIS A 355 2.08 -1.44 5.87
C HIS A 355 0.64 -1.66 6.39
N LYS A 356 -0.35 -0.90 5.88
CA LYS A 356 -1.72 -0.88 6.44
C LYS A 356 -2.70 -1.86 5.80
N TYR A 357 -2.55 -2.17 4.51
CA TYR A 357 -3.61 -2.83 3.74
C TYR A 357 -3.18 -4.12 3.05
N TYR A 358 -1.96 -4.18 2.53
CA TYR A 358 -1.50 -5.30 1.70
C TYR A 358 -0.50 -6.19 2.45
N ALA A 359 -0.61 -7.49 2.21
CA ALA A 359 0.30 -8.53 2.68
C ALA A 359 0.91 -9.30 1.51
N HIS A 360 0.10 -9.63 0.51
CA HIS A 360 0.54 -10.38 -0.67
C HIS A 360 -0.07 -9.86 -1.97
N CYS A 361 0.52 -10.23 -3.12
CA CYS A 361 -0.05 -9.95 -4.43
C CYS A 361 0.17 -11.10 -5.42
N GLU A 362 -0.86 -11.37 -6.22
CA GLU A 362 -0.81 -12.30 -7.36
C GLU A 362 -0.79 -11.52 -8.68
N TYR A 363 -0.31 -12.18 -9.74
CA TYR A 363 -0.16 -11.64 -11.08
C TYR A 363 -0.90 -12.52 -12.08
N SER A 364 -1.61 -11.93 -13.04
CA SER A 364 -2.15 -12.67 -14.20
C SER A 364 -1.08 -12.96 -15.24
N GLU A 365 -1.44 -13.73 -16.27
CA GLU A 365 -0.65 -13.76 -17.51
C GLU A 365 -0.62 -12.36 -18.14
N PRO A 366 0.55 -11.90 -18.63
CA PRO A 366 0.69 -10.61 -19.26
C PRO A 366 0.12 -10.64 -20.69
N LYS A 367 -0.47 -9.52 -21.12
CA LYS A 367 -0.84 -9.29 -22.51
C LYS A 367 0.00 -8.17 -23.08
N VAL A 368 0.67 -8.41 -24.20
CA VAL A 368 1.52 -7.43 -24.88
C VAL A 368 0.78 -6.90 -26.11
N GLU A 369 0.88 -5.60 -26.32
CA GLU A 369 0.35 -4.90 -27.50
C GLU A 369 1.43 -3.93 -28.02
N VAL A 370 1.52 -3.80 -29.34
CA VAL A 370 2.34 -2.78 -29.99
C VAL A 370 1.55 -1.47 -30.02
N LEU A 371 2.13 -0.39 -29.49
CA LEU A 371 1.50 0.94 -29.49
C LEU A 371 1.98 1.83 -30.63
N LYS A 372 3.24 1.67 -31.04
CA LYS A 372 3.87 2.42 -32.13
C LYS A 372 4.97 1.57 -32.77
N GLY A 373 5.25 1.84 -34.04
CA GLY A 373 6.20 1.10 -34.83
C GLY A 373 5.63 -0.22 -35.36
N TYR A 374 6.43 -0.91 -36.16
CA TYR A 374 5.94 -2.01 -36.98
C TYR A 374 5.59 -3.22 -36.13
N ASP A 375 4.31 -3.60 -36.15
CA ASP A 375 3.83 -4.80 -35.49
C ASP A 375 3.98 -6.01 -36.42
N GLU A 376 5.10 -6.73 -36.25
CA GLU A 376 5.40 -7.95 -37.01
C GLU A 376 4.39 -9.08 -36.74
N ASP A 377 3.70 -9.05 -35.60
CA ASP A 377 2.75 -10.07 -35.14
C ASP A 377 1.29 -9.70 -35.43
N ASN A 378 1.03 -8.55 -36.08
CA ASN A 378 -0.31 -8.16 -36.51
C ASN A 378 -0.73 -8.96 -37.74
N ASP A 379 -1.29 -10.15 -37.49
CA ASP A 379 -1.77 -11.07 -38.53
C ASP A 379 -2.72 -10.40 -39.53
N LEU A 380 -3.58 -9.47 -39.07
CA LEU A 380 -4.58 -8.78 -39.90
C LEU A 380 -3.98 -7.87 -40.99
N GLU A 381 -2.81 -7.27 -40.74
CA GLU A 381 -2.11 -6.44 -41.73
C GLU A 381 -0.99 -7.23 -42.40
N GLY A 382 -0.34 -8.13 -41.67
CA GLY A 382 0.81 -8.92 -42.12
C GLY A 382 0.50 -9.83 -43.31
N TRP A 383 -0.74 -10.29 -43.47
CA TRP A 383 -1.17 -11.09 -44.63
C TRP A 383 -1.34 -10.26 -45.91
N LEU A 384 -1.58 -8.95 -45.80
CA LEU A 384 -1.77 -8.03 -46.92
C LEU A 384 -0.47 -7.47 -47.49
N LEU A 385 0.61 -7.49 -46.69
CA LEU A 385 1.87 -6.83 -47.01
C LEU A 385 2.89 -7.82 -47.58
N SER A 386 3.51 -7.47 -48.71
CA SER A 386 4.68 -8.18 -49.21
C SER A 386 5.92 -7.89 -48.34
N ASP A 387 6.94 -8.75 -48.38
CA ASP A 387 8.18 -8.53 -47.60
C ASP A 387 8.86 -7.19 -47.93
N ASP A 388 8.74 -6.72 -49.18
CA ASP A 388 9.22 -5.40 -49.61
C ASP A 388 8.41 -4.25 -48.99
N ASP A 389 7.10 -4.42 -48.85
CA ASP A 389 6.22 -3.43 -48.19
C ASP A 389 6.52 -3.36 -46.69
N LYS A 390 6.71 -4.52 -46.04
CA LYS A 390 7.13 -4.61 -44.64
C LYS A 390 8.47 -3.89 -44.41
N ALA A 391 9.44 -4.10 -45.30
CA ALA A 391 10.74 -3.43 -45.23
C ALA A 391 10.65 -1.91 -45.42
N LYS A 392 9.77 -1.42 -46.31
CA LYS A 392 9.54 0.02 -46.50
C LYS A 392 8.86 0.64 -45.29
N ILE A 393 7.84 0.00 -44.74
CA ILE A 393 7.12 0.48 -43.54
C ILE A 393 8.10 0.60 -42.36
N LYS A 394 8.89 -0.44 -42.11
CA LYS A 394 9.90 -0.46 -41.04
C LYS A 394 10.95 0.66 -41.16
N LYS A 395 11.21 1.17 -42.37
CA LYS A 395 12.15 2.28 -42.62
C LYS A 395 11.56 3.67 -42.31
N HIS A 396 10.24 3.81 -42.38
CA HIS A 396 9.54 5.09 -42.23
C HIS A 396 8.81 5.24 -40.89
N GLU A 397 8.64 4.16 -40.14
CA GLU A 397 7.93 4.20 -38.87
C GLU A 397 8.76 4.69 -37.69
N ASP A 398 8.03 5.17 -36.67
CA ASP A 398 8.56 5.52 -35.37
C ASP A 398 9.23 4.29 -34.68
N PRO A 399 10.15 4.51 -33.73
CA PRO A 399 10.72 3.45 -32.91
C PRO A 399 9.65 2.56 -32.26
N LEU A 400 9.92 1.26 -32.18
CA LEU A 400 8.98 0.28 -31.68
C LEU A 400 8.70 0.53 -30.20
N LEU A 401 7.44 0.76 -29.86
CA LEU A 401 6.96 0.93 -28.50
C LEU A 401 5.93 -0.13 -28.21
N GLU A 402 6.26 -1.03 -27.29
CA GLU A 402 5.35 -2.07 -26.81
C GLU A 402 4.86 -1.72 -25.41
N ARG A 403 3.61 -2.05 -25.13
CA ARG A 403 3.02 -1.99 -23.80
C ARG A 403 2.54 -3.37 -23.39
N ALA A 404 2.85 -3.75 -22.16
CA ALA A 404 2.30 -4.93 -21.54
C ALA A 404 1.33 -4.53 -20.43
N VAL A 405 0.21 -5.25 -20.33
CA VAL A 405 -0.71 -5.17 -19.19
C VAL A 405 -0.68 -6.47 -18.43
N ILE A 406 -0.44 -6.37 -17.12
CA ILE A 406 -0.54 -7.48 -16.18
C ILE A 406 -1.53 -7.10 -15.08
N TRP A 407 -2.51 -7.95 -14.80
CA TRP A 407 -3.48 -7.67 -13.74
C TRP A 407 -2.92 -8.12 -12.41
N VAL A 408 -2.85 -7.19 -11.46
CA VAL A 408 -2.35 -7.44 -10.11
C VAL A 408 -3.52 -7.52 -9.16
N ARG A 409 -3.51 -8.52 -8.27
CA ARG A 409 -4.51 -8.69 -7.21
C ARG A 409 -3.81 -8.63 -5.86
N PHE A 410 -4.29 -7.79 -4.96
CA PHE A 410 -3.73 -7.63 -3.60
C PHE A 410 -4.56 -8.38 -2.56
N PHE A 411 -3.90 -8.84 -1.49
CA PHE A 411 -4.51 -9.53 -0.36
C PHE A 411 -4.09 -8.89 0.96
N ASP A 412 -5.00 -8.85 1.94
CA ASP A 412 -4.70 -8.43 3.31
C ASP A 412 -4.08 -9.57 4.14
N GLU A 413 -3.69 -9.28 5.38
CA GLU A 413 -3.09 -10.27 6.30
C GLU A 413 -4.01 -11.44 6.65
N ARG A 414 -5.33 -11.25 6.50
CA ARG A 414 -6.33 -12.30 6.72
C ARG A 414 -6.58 -13.10 5.44
N GLY A 415 -5.81 -12.84 4.39
CA GLY A 415 -5.95 -13.53 3.12
C GLY A 415 -7.05 -13.02 2.22
N ARG A 416 -7.73 -11.92 2.59
CA ARG A 416 -8.88 -11.42 1.82
C ARG A 416 -8.41 -10.51 0.71
N GLN A 417 -8.99 -10.67 -0.47
CA GLN A 417 -8.72 -9.76 -1.58
C GLN A 417 -9.04 -8.30 -1.21
N VAL A 418 -8.07 -7.41 -1.43
CA VAL A 418 -8.24 -5.96 -1.25
C VAL A 418 -8.52 -5.32 -2.61
N GLY A 419 -9.68 -4.68 -2.73
CA GLY A 419 -10.09 -4.03 -3.97
C GLY A 419 -10.41 -5.02 -5.09
N SER A 420 -10.51 -4.49 -6.32
CA SER A 420 -10.61 -5.30 -7.54
C SER A 420 -9.19 -5.53 -8.08
N PRO A 421 -8.96 -6.58 -8.89
CA PRO A 421 -7.70 -6.69 -9.61
C PRO A 421 -7.54 -5.46 -10.50
N SER A 422 -6.32 -4.91 -10.55
CA SER A 422 -6.05 -3.64 -11.21
C SER A 422 -4.90 -3.77 -12.20
N PRO A 423 -4.98 -3.10 -13.36
CA PRO A 423 -4.00 -3.25 -14.42
C PRO A 423 -2.70 -2.54 -14.05
N PHE A 424 -1.58 -3.25 -14.20
CA PHE A 424 -0.23 -2.71 -14.12
C PHE A 424 0.37 -2.67 -15.52
N PHE A 425 0.80 -1.49 -15.93
CA PHE A 425 1.31 -1.25 -17.28
C PHE A 425 2.82 -1.17 -17.26
N LEU A 426 3.44 -1.95 -18.15
CA LEU A 426 4.87 -1.90 -18.44
C LEU A 426 5.06 -1.51 -19.89
N ARG A 427 6.18 -0.86 -20.21
CA ARG A 427 6.54 -0.53 -21.58
C ARG A 427 8.00 -0.82 -21.86
N ARG A 428 8.31 -1.13 -23.12
CA ARG A 428 9.68 -1.25 -23.60
C ARG A 428 9.84 -0.55 -24.94
N TYR A 429 11.07 -0.18 -25.25
CA TYR A 429 11.45 0.47 -26.50
C TYR A 429 12.36 -0.48 -27.28
N ASP A 430 12.09 -0.66 -28.57
CA ASP A 430 12.92 -1.46 -29.48
C ASP A 430 13.25 -2.87 -28.95
N LYS A 431 12.25 -3.57 -28.38
CA LYS A 431 12.40 -4.89 -27.73
C LYS A 431 13.48 -4.97 -26.62
N LYS A 432 13.91 -3.83 -26.06
CA LYS A 432 14.83 -3.76 -24.91
C LYS A 432 14.10 -4.07 -23.59
N ARG A 433 14.68 -3.64 -22.47
CA ARG A 433 14.14 -3.83 -21.11
C ARG A 433 12.73 -3.25 -20.94
N TRP A 434 11.90 -3.98 -20.20
CA TRP A 434 10.61 -3.51 -19.70
C TRP A 434 10.77 -2.57 -18.50
N TYR A 435 9.96 -1.51 -18.48
CA TYR A 435 9.87 -0.55 -17.39
C TYR A 435 8.43 -0.37 -16.96
N ALA A 436 8.19 -0.12 -15.67
CA ALA A 436 6.90 0.36 -15.19
C ALA A 436 6.58 1.70 -15.86
N GLU A 437 5.42 1.79 -16.53
CA GLU A 437 5.04 2.98 -17.30
C GLU A 437 4.94 4.23 -16.42
N LYS A 438 4.60 4.04 -15.14
CA LYS A 438 4.40 5.09 -14.13
C LYS A 438 4.91 4.64 -12.75
N PRO A 439 5.34 5.58 -11.88
CA PRO A 439 5.68 5.28 -10.48
C PRO A 439 4.50 4.79 -9.62
N ALA A 440 3.27 4.99 -10.09
CA ALA A 440 2.07 4.62 -9.34
C ALA A 440 1.75 3.13 -9.55
N MET A 441 1.63 2.38 -8.46
CA MET A 441 1.01 1.06 -8.45
C MET A 441 -0.48 1.16 -8.82
N PRO A 442 -1.06 0.07 -9.36
CA PRO A 442 -2.50 -0.05 -9.56
C PRO A 442 -3.24 0.11 -8.23
N ASN A 443 -4.39 0.77 -8.25
CA ASN A 443 -5.27 0.96 -7.08
C ASN A 443 -6.39 -0.06 -7.03
#